data_AF-A0A7S2JPZ1-F1
#
_entry.id   AF-A0A7S2JPZ1-F1
#
_cell.length_a   1.000
_cell.length_b   1.000
_cell.length_c   1.000
_cell.angle_alpha   90.00
_cell.angle_beta   90.00
_cell.angle_gamma   90.00
#
_symmetry.space_group_name_H-M   'P 1'
#
loop_
_entity.id
_entity.type
_entity.pdbx_description
1 polymer ?
#
loop_
_entity_poly.entity_id
_entity_poly.type
_entity_poly.pdbx_seq_one_letter_code
_entity_poly.pdbx_strand_id
1 'polypeptide(L)'
;MLISMLNATFILVAILRYDCVSRDVPFAQFWHTRCETDFRLALILFSYGIPLFMFVLALLGWVIFWNHTNASVYASSVVSVIAVGAMTVFYTHIQRKWGDFLINPEVMLYNPDAGMATLKHKRKQPDSARRK
;
A
#
# COMPACT_ATOMS: atom_id res chain seq x y z
N MET A 1 12.85 -0.65 2.17
CA MET A 1 12.40 0.65 2.72
C MET A 1 13.21 1.83 2.21
N LEU A 2 14.54 1.89 2.37
CA LEU A 2 15.34 3.06 1.97
C LEU A 2 15.19 3.44 0.49
N ILE A 3 15.24 2.46 -0.41
CA ILE A 3 15.05 2.68 -1.85
C ILE A 3 13.66 3.26 -2.17
N SER A 4 12.62 2.82 -1.46
CA SER A 4 11.26 3.36 -1.61
C SER A 4 11.18 4.82 -1.14
N MET A 5 11.80 5.15 -0.01
CA MET A 5 11.86 6.52 0.51
C MET A 5 12.65 7.46 -0.41
N LEU A 6 13.74 6.97 -0.99
CA LEU A 6 14.54 7.69 -1.97
C LEU A 6 13.72 7.98 -3.24
N ASN A 7 13.03 6.96 -3.76
CA ASN A 7 12.13 7.12 -4.92
C ASN A 7 11.00 8.11 -4.63
N ALA A 8 10.36 8.02 -3.45
CA ALA A 8 9.32 8.96 -3.06
C ALA A 8 9.85 10.40 -2.97
N THR A 9 11.07 10.58 -2.46
CA THR A 9 11.74 11.89 -2.41
C THR A 9 11.99 12.46 -3.80
N PHE A 10 12.50 11.63 -4.73
CA PHE A 10 12.72 12.08 -6.11
C PHE A 10 11.42 12.43 -6.84
N ILE A 11 10.36 11.64 -6.63
CA ILE A 11 9.01 11.92 -7.15
C ILE A 11 8.51 13.27 -6.61
N LEU A 12 8.63 13.51 -5.30
CA LEU A 12 8.21 14.77 -4.69
C LEU A 12 8.96 15.98 -5.24
N VAL A 13 10.29 15.87 -5.42
CA VAL A 13 11.10 16.91 -6.06
C VAL A 13 10.66 17.16 -7.50
N ALA A 14 10.31 16.11 -8.24
CA ALA A 14 9.82 16.23 -9.62
C ALA A 14 8.47 16.96 -9.69
N ILE A 15 7.55 16.70 -8.74
CA ILE A 15 6.26 17.42 -8.63
C ILE A 15 6.49 18.88 -8.27
N LEU A 16 7.33 19.17 -7.28
CA LEU A 16 7.63 20.55 -6.88
C LEU A 16 8.22 21.35 -8.03
N ARG A 17 9.16 20.76 -8.79
CA ARG A 17 9.72 21.40 -9.98
C ARG A 17 8.67 21.63 -11.05
N TYR A 18 7.73 20.70 -11.21
CA TYR A 18 6.61 20.84 -12.14
C TYR A 18 5.71 22.02 -11.77
N ASP A 19 5.39 22.17 -10.48
CA ASP A 19 4.54 23.24 -9.94
C ASP A 19 5.21 24.62 -10.03
N CYS A 20 6.51 24.71 -9.75
CA CYS A 20 7.25 25.97 -9.84
C CYS A 20 7.50 26.48 -11.28
N VAL A 21 7.50 25.59 -12.28
CA VAL A 21 7.84 25.92 -13.67
C VAL A 21 6.59 26.03 -14.56
N SER A 22 5.37 25.80 -14.01
CA SER A 22 4.08 25.92 -14.70
C SER A 22 4.11 25.49 -16.17
N ARG A 23 4.33 24.18 -16.41
CA ARG A 23 4.36 23.64 -17.77
C ARG A 23 2.95 23.58 -18.38
N ASP A 24 2.87 23.78 -19.70
CA ASP A 24 1.61 23.72 -20.45
C ASP A 24 0.98 22.33 -20.55
N VAL A 25 1.76 21.26 -20.34
CA VAL A 25 1.25 19.89 -20.41
C VAL A 25 0.33 19.61 -19.21
N PRO A 26 -0.77 18.85 -19.37
CA PRO A 26 -1.64 18.50 -18.25
C PRO A 26 -0.92 17.54 -17.27
N PHE A 27 -1.07 17.79 -15.97
CA PHE A 27 -0.40 17.04 -14.90
C PHE A 27 -0.60 15.53 -14.99
N ALA A 28 -1.81 15.09 -15.34
CA ALA A 28 -2.14 13.66 -15.47
C ALA A 28 -1.25 12.94 -16.49
N GLN A 29 -0.94 13.58 -17.62
CA GLN A 29 -0.09 12.99 -18.65
C GLN A 29 1.38 12.97 -18.23
N PHE A 30 1.84 14.01 -17.54
CA PHE A 30 3.18 14.07 -16.97
C PHE A 30 3.38 12.96 -15.90
N TRP A 31 2.41 12.81 -15.00
CA TRP A 31 2.43 11.80 -13.94
C TRP A 31 2.49 10.38 -14.48
N HIS A 32 1.60 10.05 -15.42
CA HIS A 32 1.51 8.70 -15.99
C HIS A 32 2.78 8.29 -16.75
N THR A 33 3.42 9.24 -17.42
CA THR A 33 4.62 8.94 -18.24
C THR A 33 5.88 8.76 -17.40
N ARG A 34 5.98 9.42 -16.23
CA ARG A 34 7.25 9.54 -15.50
C ARG A 34 7.21 9.08 -14.05
N CYS A 35 6.11 9.27 -13.34
CA CYS A 35 6.03 8.97 -11.91
C CYS A 35 5.31 7.67 -11.61
N GLU A 36 4.33 7.28 -12.43
CA GLU A 36 3.40 6.22 -12.05
C GLU A 36 4.08 4.85 -11.87
N THR A 37 4.95 4.46 -12.79
CA THR A 37 5.69 3.17 -12.70
C THR A 37 6.62 3.13 -11.49
N ASP A 38 7.39 4.21 -11.29
CA ASP A 38 8.35 4.28 -10.17
C ASP A 38 7.66 4.39 -8.81
N PHE A 39 6.52 5.07 -8.76
CA PHE A 39 5.67 5.14 -7.59
C PHE A 39 5.09 3.77 -7.21
N ARG A 40 4.60 3.01 -8.20
CA ARG A 40 4.12 1.63 -7.99
C ARG A 40 5.25 0.75 -7.43
N LEU A 41 6.43 0.80 -8.03
CA LEU A 41 7.58 0.03 -7.57
C LEU A 41 7.98 0.43 -6.14
N ALA A 42 7.99 1.72 -5.83
CA ALA A 42 8.28 2.22 -4.49
C ALA A 42 7.26 1.73 -3.44
N LEU A 43 5.97 1.70 -3.78
CA LEU A 43 4.91 1.19 -2.90
C LEU A 43 5.01 -0.32 -2.67
N ILE A 44 5.35 -1.09 -3.71
CA ILE A 44 5.59 -2.53 -3.61
C ILE A 44 6.80 -2.79 -2.69
N LEU A 45 7.93 -2.11 -2.93
CA LEU A 45 9.12 -2.23 -2.09
C LEU A 45 8.90 -1.79 -0.64
N PHE A 46 8.04 -0.79 -0.42
CA PHE A 46 7.66 -0.38 0.93
C PHE A 46 6.83 -1.47 1.62
N SER A 47 5.84 -2.00 0.90
CA SER A 47 4.92 -3.03 1.39
C SER A 47 5.63 -4.32 1.78
N TYR A 48 6.65 -4.74 1.01
CA TYR A 48 7.51 -5.87 1.38
C TYR A 48 8.56 -5.53 2.45
N GLY A 49 8.94 -4.26 2.57
CA GLY A 49 9.90 -3.81 3.58
C GLY A 49 9.39 -3.94 5.01
N ILE A 50 8.10 -3.71 5.24
CA ILE A 50 7.46 -3.80 6.56
C ILE A 50 7.55 -5.23 7.16
N PRO A 51 7.11 -6.30 6.49
CA PRO A 51 7.23 -7.65 7.04
C PRO A 51 8.69 -8.08 7.20
N LEU A 52 9.58 -7.67 6.29
CA LEU A 52 11.01 -7.97 6.39
C LEU A 52 11.65 -7.29 7.60
N PHE A 53 11.23 -6.06 7.93
CA PHE A 53 11.67 -5.38 9.16
C PHE A 53 11.17 -6.09 10.42
N MET A 54 9.89 -6.50 10.45
CA MET A 54 9.33 -7.27 11.58
C MET A 54 10.04 -8.61 11.78
N PHE A 55 10.43 -9.28 10.69
CA PHE A 55 11.21 -10.50 10.74
C PHE A 55 12.61 -10.28 11.34
N VAL A 56 13.29 -9.21 10.94
CA VAL A 56 14.60 -8.84 11.51
C VAL A 56 14.48 -8.52 13.00
N LEU A 57 13.43 -7.83 13.44
CA LEU A 57 13.19 -7.57 14.87
C LEU A 57 12.98 -8.86 15.67
N ALA A 58 12.27 -9.84 15.10
CA ALA A 58 12.10 -11.14 15.74
C ALA A 58 13.45 -11.83 15.94
N LEU A 59 14.32 -11.86 14.92
CA LEU A 59 15.67 -12.43 15.01
C LEU A 59 16.56 -11.68 16.00
N LEU A 60 16.49 -10.34 16.02
CA LEU A 60 17.24 -9.50 16.96
C LEU A 60 16.90 -9.83 18.42
N GLY A 61 15.65 -10.15 18.72
CA GLY A 61 15.25 -10.63 20.04
C GLY A 61 16.04 -11.86 20.47
N TRP A 62 16.15 -12.86 19.59
CA TRP A 62 16.92 -14.08 19.86
C TRP A 62 18.42 -13.84 20.02
N VAL A 63 18.99 -12.92 19.25
CA VAL A 63 20.43 -12.58 19.34
C VAL A 63 20.74 -11.84 20.64
N ILE A 64 19.92 -10.86 21.03
CA ILE A 64 20.15 -10.05 22.22
C ILE A 64 20.03 -10.88 23.49
N PHE A 65 19.04 -11.77 23.55
CA PHE A 65 18.78 -12.55 24.76
C PHE A 65 19.56 -13.88 24.84
N TRP A 66 20.43 -14.18 23.88
CA TRP A 66 21.14 -15.46 23.79
C TRP A 66 21.84 -15.88 25.09
N ASN A 67 22.39 -14.94 25.86
CA ASN A 67 23.15 -15.22 27.09
C ASN A 67 22.32 -15.36 28.38
N HIS A 68 21.00 -15.14 28.36
CA HIS A 68 20.16 -15.19 29.56
C HIS A 68 19.32 -16.48 29.62
N THR A 69 19.76 -17.50 30.34
CA THR A 69 19.26 -18.89 30.21
C THR A 69 17.74 -19.07 30.40
N ASN A 70 17.11 -18.36 31.35
CA ASN A 70 15.68 -18.56 31.66
C ASN A 70 14.79 -17.41 31.19
N ALA A 71 15.25 -16.17 31.24
CA ALA A 71 14.47 -15.00 30.80
C ALA A 71 14.45 -14.82 29.27
N SER A 72 15.43 -15.39 28.57
CA SER A 72 15.56 -15.23 27.11
C SER A 72 14.45 -15.87 26.31
N VAL A 73 14.03 -17.06 26.70
CA VAL A 73 13.02 -17.83 25.99
C VAL A 73 11.67 -17.10 26.07
N TYR A 74 11.30 -16.60 27.26
CA TYR A 74 10.07 -15.83 27.43
C TYR A 74 10.12 -14.50 26.66
N ALA A 75 11.17 -13.70 26.83
CA ALA A 75 11.27 -12.41 26.15
C ALA A 75 11.29 -12.53 24.62
N SER A 76 12.10 -13.46 24.08
CA SER A 76 12.22 -13.67 22.63
C SER A 76 10.96 -14.30 22.03
N SER A 77 10.28 -15.17 22.77
CA SER A 77 9.00 -15.74 22.33
C SER A 77 7.92 -14.67 22.22
N VAL A 78 7.82 -13.74 23.18
CA VAL A 78 6.85 -12.64 23.17
C VAL A 78 7.09 -11.72 21.97
N VAL A 79 8.35 -11.33 21.74
CA VAL A 79 8.72 -10.49 20.57
C VAL A 79 8.37 -11.20 19.27
N SER A 80 8.62 -12.50 19.17
CA SER A 80 8.29 -13.30 17.98
C SER A 80 6.79 -13.40 17.75
N VAL A 81 6.00 -13.64 18.81
CA VAL A 81 4.53 -13.70 18.74
C VAL A 81 3.94 -12.36 18.30
N ILE A 82 4.43 -11.25 18.86
CA ILE A 82 3.99 -9.91 18.46
C ILE A 82 4.36 -9.63 17.00
N ALA A 83 5.57 -9.98 16.56
CA ALA A 83 6.01 -9.80 15.19
C ALA A 83 5.16 -10.62 14.19
N VAL A 84 4.88 -11.89 14.51
CA VAL A 84 4.01 -12.75 13.68
C VAL A 84 2.57 -12.24 13.68
N GLY A 85 2.04 -11.80 14.81
CA GLY A 85 0.71 -11.19 14.91
C GLY A 85 0.61 -9.93 14.05
N ALA A 86 1.59 -9.05 14.13
CA ALA A 86 1.67 -7.83 13.32
C ALA A 86 1.75 -8.15 11.82
N MET A 87 2.57 -9.13 11.41
CA MET A 87 2.62 -9.59 10.02
C MET A 87 1.28 -10.15 9.55
N THR A 88 0.59 -10.92 10.39
CA THR A 88 -0.72 -11.52 10.06
C THR A 88 -1.77 -10.44 9.87
N VAL A 89 -1.84 -9.45 10.76
CA VAL A 89 -2.73 -8.29 10.62
C VAL A 89 -2.39 -7.49 9.36
N PHE A 90 -1.10 -7.25 9.10
CA PHE A 90 -0.65 -6.55 7.90
C PHE A 90 -1.09 -7.27 6.61
N TYR A 91 -0.89 -8.58 6.51
CA TYR A 91 -1.33 -9.34 5.33
C TYR A 91 -2.86 -9.41 5.22
N THR A 92 -3.57 -9.66 6.32
CA THR A 92 -5.03 -9.86 6.28
C THR A 92 -5.80 -8.57 6.04
N HIS A 93 -5.37 -7.45 6.63
CA HIS A 93 -6.08 -6.16 6.52
C HIS A 93 -5.52 -5.26 5.42
N ILE A 94 -4.19 -5.13 5.31
CA ILE A 94 -3.58 -4.15 4.41
C ILE A 94 -3.41 -4.75 3.02
N GLN A 95 -2.82 -5.95 2.90
CA GLN A 95 -2.60 -6.57 1.59
C GLN A 95 -3.91 -6.99 0.92
N ARG A 96 -4.91 -7.50 1.65
CA ARG A 96 -6.19 -7.87 1.02
C ARG A 96 -7.02 -6.65 0.60
N LYS A 97 -6.98 -5.56 1.37
CA LYS A 97 -7.77 -4.36 1.06
C LYS A 97 -7.13 -3.52 -0.03
N TRP A 98 -5.80 -3.40 -0.03
CA TRP A 98 -5.08 -2.47 -0.88
C TRP A 98 -4.21 -3.16 -1.93
N GLY A 99 -3.86 -4.44 -1.76
CA GLY A 99 -3.00 -5.17 -2.71
C GLY A 99 -3.57 -5.18 -4.12
N ASP A 100 -4.87 -5.43 -4.27
CA ASP A 100 -5.52 -5.43 -5.59
C ASP A 100 -5.52 -4.04 -6.23
N PHE A 101 -5.73 -2.97 -5.44
CA PHE A 101 -5.66 -1.58 -5.93
C PHE A 101 -4.24 -1.14 -6.27
N LEU A 102 -3.23 -1.67 -5.57
CA LEU A 102 -1.82 -1.34 -5.75
C LEU A 102 -1.20 -2.10 -6.94
N ILE A 103 -1.68 -3.31 -7.21
CA ILE A 103 -1.19 -4.17 -8.31
C ILE A 103 -1.88 -3.83 -9.63
N ASN A 104 -3.18 -3.49 -9.63
CA ASN A 104 -3.95 -3.20 -10.84
C ASN A 104 -4.68 -1.84 -10.81
N PRO A 105 -3.99 -0.69 -10.82
CA PRO A 105 -4.64 0.63 -10.86
C PRO A 105 -5.35 0.91 -12.20
N GLU A 106 -4.93 0.23 -13.26
CA GLU A 106 -5.40 0.46 -14.64
C GLU A 106 -6.87 0.08 -14.83
N VAL A 107 -7.38 -0.87 -14.06
CA VAL A 107 -8.80 -1.28 -14.09
C VAL A 107 -9.72 -0.17 -13.57
N MET A 108 -9.21 0.71 -12.70
CA MET A 108 -9.99 1.81 -12.13
C MET A 108 -9.94 3.07 -13.01
N LEU A 109 -8.80 3.36 -13.64
CA LEU A 109 -8.64 4.52 -14.52
C LEU A 109 -9.31 4.34 -15.90
N TYR A 110 -9.44 3.10 -16.38
CA TYR A 110 -10.14 2.81 -17.65
C TYR A 110 -11.67 2.76 -17.52
N ASN A 111 -12.23 2.77 -16.30
CA ASN A 111 -13.68 2.62 -16.11
C ASN A 111 -14.33 3.73 -15.28
N PRO A 112 -14.30 5.01 -15.74
CA PRO A 112 -15.13 6.07 -15.18
C PRO A 112 -16.64 5.77 -15.31
N ASP A 113 -17.03 4.79 -16.13
CA ASP A 113 -18.41 4.50 -16.49
C ASP A 113 -19.06 3.41 -15.61
N ALA A 114 -18.29 2.45 -15.06
CA ALA A 114 -18.84 1.37 -14.24
C ALA A 114 -19.38 1.85 -12.88
N GLY A 115 -18.78 2.87 -12.29
CA GLY A 115 -19.28 3.50 -11.06
C GLY A 115 -20.60 4.25 -11.28
N MET A 116 -20.77 4.87 -12.45
CA MET A 116 -22.02 5.54 -12.81
C MET A 116 -23.09 4.60 -13.35
N ALA A 117 -22.72 3.51 -14.01
CA ALA A 117 -23.67 2.50 -14.51
C ALA A 117 -24.32 1.70 -13.37
N THR A 118 -23.55 1.34 -12.34
CA THR A 118 -24.10 0.69 -11.13
C THR A 118 -24.99 1.63 -10.33
N LEU A 119 -24.66 2.92 -10.23
CA LEU A 119 -25.53 3.92 -9.60
C LEU A 119 -26.77 4.25 -10.43
N LYS A 120 -26.68 4.28 -11.77
CA LYS A 120 -27.85 4.43 -12.65
C LYS A 120 -28.76 3.21 -12.59
N HIS A 121 -28.22 1.99 -12.57
CA HIS A 121 -29.04 0.78 -12.45
C HIS A 121 -29.76 0.70 -11.09
N LYS A 122 -29.13 1.17 -10.01
CA LYS A 122 -29.80 1.28 -8.70
C LYS A 122 -30.84 2.41 -8.64
N ARG A 123 -30.65 3.52 -9.37
CA ARG A 123 -31.61 4.64 -9.42
C ARG A 123 -32.76 4.43 -10.41
N LYS A 124 -32.58 3.59 -11.44
CA LYS A 124 -33.61 3.28 -12.46
C LYS A 124 -34.53 2.12 -12.10
N GLN A 125 -34.48 1.62 -10.87
CA GLN A 125 -35.52 0.75 -10.34
C GLN A 125 -36.42 1.54 -9.37
N PRO A 126 -37.23 2.50 -9.85
CA PRO A 126 -38.30 3.07 -9.05
C PRO A 126 -39.48 2.09 -9.00
N ASP A 127 -39.89 1.74 -7.78
CA ASP A 127 -41.29 1.73 -7.33
C ASP A 127 -42.39 1.35 -8.33
N SER A 128 -42.27 0.21 -9.02
CA SER A 128 -43.36 -0.36 -9.83
C SER A 128 -43.97 -1.64 -9.24
N ALA A 129 -43.48 -2.10 -8.08
CA ALA A 129 -43.97 -3.32 -7.42
C ALA A 129 -45.02 -3.07 -6.31
N ARG A 130 -45.69 -1.92 -6.28
CA ARG A 130 -46.72 -1.60 -5.26
C ARG A 130 -48.06 -1.13 -5.85
N ARG A 131 -48.48 -1.74 -6.96
CA ARG A 131 -49.88 -1.75 -7.42
C ARG A 131 -50.19 -3.08 -8.10
N LYS A 132 -50.60 -4.07 -7.31
CA LYS A 132 -51.69 -5.00 -7.61
C LYS A 132 -52.33 -5.39 -6.29
#